data_AF-A0A1V6B8U9-F1
#
_entry.id   AF-A0A1V6B8U9-F1
#
_cell.length_a   1.000
_cell.length_b   1.000
_cell.length_c   1.000
_cell.angle_alpha   90.00
_cell.angle_beta   90.00
_cell.angle_gamma   90.00
#
_symmetry.space_group_name_H-M   'P 1'
#
loop_
_entity.id
_entity.type
_entity.pdbx_description
1 polymer ?
#
loop_
_entity_poly.entity_id
_entity_poly.type
_entity_poly.pdbx_seq_one_letter_code
_entity_poly.pdbx_strand_id
1 'polypeptide(L)'
;MNLLNKQRILLLILTMATSFAVNGQTESEQLKGVTDSLFNQGRIKFNNGKFEEALNDFRAVVKLDASHVNALLQCGFCNAILKNYNEAVTDFSGVIALQPEHEWAYVSRGSAYNKLEQYEKAMDDFNVALKLKPDDAEAYNNRGFSKKMLGDKTGACEDWNKSKKLGNEEAKIILKNNYCK
;
A
#
# COMPACT_ATOMS: atom_id res chain seq x y z
N MET A 1 7.04 33.86 -4.73
CA MET A 1 6.54 33.68 -6.12
C MET A 1 5.71 34.91 -6.49
N ASN A 2 6.18 35.74 -7.43
CA ASN A 2 5.62 37.08 -7.69
C ASN A 2 4.20 37.04 -8.28
N LEU A 3 3.39 38.07 -8.00
CA LEU A 3 1.99 38.22 -8.41
C LEU A 3 1.79 38.04 -9.93
N LEU A 4 2.78 38.47 -10.72
CA LEU A 4 2.86 38.28 -12.17
C LEU A 4 2.92 36.81 -12.62
N ASN A 5 3.56 35.92 -11.84
CA ASN A 5 3.59 34.48 -12.15
C ASN A 5 2.25 33.81 -11.81
N LYS A 6 1.55 34.26 -10.77
CA LYS A 6 0.19 33.76 -10.46
C LYS A 6 -0.83 34.20 -11.52
N GLN A 7 -0.76 35.45 -11.99
CA GLN A 7 -1.64 35.95 -13.05
C GLN A 7 -1.35 35.30 -14.41
N ARG A 8 -0.09 35.00 -14.74
CA ARG A 8 0.26 34.26 -15.97
C ARG A 8 -0.23 32.82 -15.97
N ILE A 9 -0.15 32.12 -14.84
CA ILE A 9 -0.70 30.76 -14.69
C ILE A 9 -2.24 30.79 -14.81
N LEU A 10 -2.90 31.75 -14.18
CA LEU A 10 -4.36 31.91 -14.28
C LEU A 10 -4.83 32.27 -15.70
N LEU A 11 -4.07 33.11 -16.42
CA LEU A 11 -4.36 33.49 -17.80
C LEU A 11 -4.13 32.33 -18.78
N LEU A 12 -3.09 31.51 -18.57
CA LEU A 12 -2.85 30.28 -19.34
C LEU A 12 -3.98 29.27 -19.16
N ILE A 13 -4.47 29.11 -17.93
CA ILE A 13 -5.63 28.25 -17.61
C ILE A 13 -6.90 28.77 -18.29
N LEU A 14 -7.13 30.10 -18.30
CA LEU A 14 -8.28 30.69 -19.01
C LEU A 14 -8.19 30.55 -20.54
N THR A 15 -6.99 30.68 -21.13
CA THR A 15 -6.82 30.54 -22.59
C THR A 15 -6.93 29.09 -23.07
N MET A 16 -6.65 28.11 -22.22
CA MET A 16 -6.94 26.70 -22.52
C MET A 16 -8.44 26.41 -22.46
N ALA A 17 -9.21 27.10 -21.61
CA ALA A 17 -10.66 26.90 -21.50
C ALA A 17 -11.44 27.31 -22.76
N THR A 18 -10.94 28.25 -23.58
CA THR A 18 -11.66 28.71 -24.79
C THR A 18 -11.35 27.93 -26.07
N SER A 19 -10.40 26.99 -26.04
CA SER A 19 -9.98 26.19 -27.22
C SER A 19 -10.44 24.72 -27.19
N PHE A 20 -11.14 24.28 -26.15
CA PHE A 20 -11.47 22.86 -25.91
C PHE A 20 -12.94 22.49 -26.13
N ALA A 21 -13.64 23.21 -26.99
CA ALA A 21 -14.98 22.84 -27.46
C ALA A 21 -14.94 21.87 -28.66
N VAL A 22 -14.14 20.79 -28.61
CA VAL A 22 -14.07 19.80 -29.72
C VAL A 22 -14.63 18.42 -29.38
N ASN A 23 -14.76 17.99 -28.11
CA ASN A 23 -15.12 16.58 -27.82
C ASN A 23 -16.24 16.32 -26.81
N GLY A 24 -17.01 17.32 -26.36
CA GLY A 24 -18.26 17.10 -25.60
C GLY A 24 -18.13 16.41 -24.23
N GLN A 25 -16.92 16.12 -23.75
CA GLN A 25 -16.68 15.56 -22.42
C GLN A 25 -16.63 16.65 -21.36
N THR A 26 -17.30 16.40 -20.24
CA THR A 26 -17.22 17.26 -19.06
C THR A 26 -15.80 17.28 -18.49
N GLU A 27 -15.41 18.38 -17.83
CA GLU A 27 -14.10 18.51 -17.16
C GLU A 27 -13.84 17.34 -16.19
N SER A 28 -14.90 16.87 -15.51
CA SER A 28 -14.87 15.68 -14.66
C SER A 28 -14.58 14.38 -15.41
N GLU A 29 -15.10 14.21 -16.62
CA GLU A 29 -14.85 13.02 -17.45
C GLU A 29 -13.43 13.01 -18.01
N GLN A 30 -12.91 14.19 -18.39
CA GLN A 30 -11.52 14.32 -18.84
C GLN A 30 -10.53 14.02 -17.72
N LEU A 31 -10.77 14.57 -16.52
CA LEU A 31 -9.94 14.30 -15.34
C LEU A 31 -9.96 12.82 -14.96
N LYS A 32 -11.12 12.18 -15.05
CA LYS A 32 -11.26 10.73 -14.86
C LYS A 32 -10.44 9.93 -15.89
N GLY A 33 -10.52 10.29 -17.17
CA GLY A 33 -9.76 9.63 -18.23
C GLY A 33 -8.23 9.72 -18.04
N VAL A 34 -7.74 10.88 -17.60
CA VAL A 34 -6.31 11.05 -17.25
C VAL A 34 -5.91 10.18 -16.05
N THR A 35 -6.76 10.13 -15.02
CA THR A 35 -6.54 9.33 -13.81
C THR A 35 -6.46 7.84 -14.14
N ASP A 36 -7.41 7.33 -14.92
CA ASP A 36 -7.45 5.92 -15.35
C ASP A 36 -6.23 5.56 -16.21
N SER A 37 -5.81 6.46 -17.10
CA SER A 37 -4.64 6.26 -17.95
C SER A 37 -3.34 6.15 -17.13
N LEU A 38 -3.12 7.08 -16.20
CA LEU A 38 -1.97 7.07 -15.30
C LEU A 38 -1.96 5.81 -14.42
N PHE A 39 -3.10 5.43 -13.87
CA PHE A 39 -3.20 4.23 -13.05
C PHE A 39 -2.84 2.96 -13.83
N ASN A 40 -3.35 2.83 -15.07
CA ASN A 40 -3.02 1.71 -15.94
C ASN A 40 -1.55 1.70 -16.36
N GLN A 41 -0.96 2.87 -16.65
CA GLN A 41 0.47 2.98 -16.95
C GLN A 41 1.33 2.54 -15.76
N GLY A 42 0.99 3.01 -14.55
CA GLY A 42 1.65 2.61 -13.32
C GLY A 42 1.60 1.09 -13.09
N ARG A 43 0.45 0.45 -13.34
CA ARG A 43 0.31 -1.01 -13.25
C ARG A 43 1.20 -1.76 -14.24
N ILE A 44 1.29 -1.29 -15.49
CA ILE A 44 2.17 -1.90 -16.49
C ILE A 44 3.64 -1.81 -16.05
N LYS A 45 4.05 -0.63 -15.58
CA LYS A 45 5.41 -0.42 -15.04
C LYS A 45 5.70 -1.32 -13.83
N PHE A 46 4.74 -1.43 -12.91
CA PHE A 46 4.83 -2.30 -11.74
C PHE A 46 5.05 -3.76 -12.14
N ASN A 47 4.24 -4.28 -13.07
CA ASN A 47 4.37 -5.65 -13.57
C ASN A 47 5.69 -5.90 -14.30
N ASN A 48 6.29 -4.86 -14.88
CA ASN A 48 7.60 -4.91 -15.52
C ASN A 48 8.78 -4.68 -14.54
N GLY A 49 8.53 -4.61 -13.24
CA GLY A 49 9.55 -4.39 -12.21
C GLY A 49 10.10 -2.97 -12.13
N LYS A 50 9.49 -2.01 -12.81
CA LYS A 50 9.89 -0.59 -12.84
C LYS A 50 9.21 0.15 -11.70
N PHE A 51 9.57 -0.18 -10.46
CA PHE A 51 8.81 0.24 -9.27
C PHE A 51 8.86 1.74 -9.00
N GLU A 52 9.99 2.42 -9.26
CA GLU A 52 10.12 3.87 -9.12
C GLU A 52 9.26 4.62 -10.14
N GLU A 53 9.27 4.16 -11.40
CA GLU A 53 8.43 4.75 -12.44
C GLU A 53 6.94 4.52 -12.16
N ALA A 54 6.58 3.32 -11.69
CA ALA A 54 5.22 2.99 -11.29
C ALA A 54 4.75 3.87 -10.11
N LEU A 55 5.62 4.05 -9.11
CA LEU A 55 5.34 4.91 -7.96
C LEU A 55 5.03 6.35 -8.40
N ASN A 56 5.79 6.89 -9.35
CA ASN A 56 5.54 8.24 -9.86
C ASN A 56 4.15 8.38 -10.50
N ASP A 57 3.72 7.39 -11.28
CA ASP A 57 2.39 7.39 -11.90
C ASP A 57 1.28 7.26 -10.87
N PHE A 58 1.41 6.34 -9.90
CA PHE A 58 0.43 6.19 -8.83
C PHE A 58 0.36 7.44 -7.95
N ARG A 59 1.48 8.10 -7.68
CA ARG A 59 1.51 9.38 -6.97
C ARG A 59 0.83 10.49 -7.77
N ALA A 60 0.95 10.49 -9.10
CA ALA A 60 0.21 11.43 -9.93
C ALA A 60 -1.31 11.20 -9.80
N VAL A 61 -1.76 9.94 -9.78
CA VAL A 61 -3.16 9.60 -9.49
C VAL A 61 -3.61 10.14 -8.13
N VAL A 62 -2.85 9.87 -7.06
CA VAL A 62 -3.18 10.34 -5.70
C VAL A 62 -3.21 11.87 -5.60
N LYS A 63 -2.42 12.60 -6.40
CA LYS A 63 -2.47 14.07 -6.46
C LYS A 63 -3.75 14.59 -7.12
N LEU A 64 -4.28 13.86 -8.10
CA LEU A 64 -5.53 14.21 -8.78
C LEU A 64 -6.76 13.78 -7.97
N ASP A 65 -6.68 12.60 -7.34
CA ASP A 65 -7.71 12.04 -6.47
C ASP A 65 -7.06 11.38 -5.24
N ALA A 66 -7.04 12.14 -4.15
CA ALA A 66 -6.49 11.68 -2.88
C ALA A 66 -7.31 10.54 -2.23
N SER A 67 -8.54 10.32 -2.70
CA SER A 67 -9.42 9.24 -2.23
C SER A 67 -9.27 7.95 -3.05
N HIS A 68 -8.39 7.93 -4.06
CA HIS A 68 -8.18 6.77 -4.93
C HIS A 68 -7.43 5.64 -4.20
N VAL A 69 -8.17 4.84 -3.43
CA VAL A 69 -7.65 3.78 -2.54
C VAL A 69 -6.68 2.84 -3.25
N ASN A 70 -7.01 2.38 -4.46
CA ASN A 70 -6.15 1.46 -5.21
C ASN A 70 -4.80 2.09 -5.56
N ALA A 71 -4.72 3.40 -5.77
CA ALA A 71 -3.45 4.06 -6.10
C ALA A 71 -2.59 4.26 -4.85
N LEU A 72 -3.21 4.60 -3.72
CA LEU A 72 -2.54 4.61 -2.42
C LEU A 72 -1.98 3.22 -2.07
N LEU A 73 -2.78 2.18 -2.25
CA LEU A 73 -2.34 0.80 -1.99
C LEU A 73 -1.12 0.43 -2.86
N GLN A 74 -1.15 0.76 -4.15
CA GLN A 74 -0.04 0.51 -5.06
C GLN A 74 1.19 1.36 -4.73
N CYS A 75 1.03 2.61 -4.27
CA CYS A 75 2.15 3.41 -3.73
C CYS A 75 2.81 2.68 -2.56
N GLY A 76 2.01 2.16 -1.63
CA GLY A 76 2.49 1.41 -0.48
C GLY A 76 3.28 0.16 -0.88
N PHE A 77 2.79 -0.60 -1.87
CA PHE A 77 3.51 -1.75 -2.41
C PHE A 77 4.82 -1.37 -3.10
N CYS A 78 4.82 -0.33 -3.96
CA CYS A 78 6.05 0.18 -4.57
C CYS A 78 7.07 0.56 -3.49
N ASN A 79 6.66 1.32 -2.48
CA ASN A 79 7.54 1.75 -1.39
C ASN A 79 8.07 0.57 -0.58
N ALA A 80 7.24 -0.44 -0.30
CA ALA A 80 7.68 -1.66 0.38
C ALA A 80 8.74 -2.44 -0.41
N ILE A 81 8.55 -2.58 -1.73
CA ILE A 81 9.51 -3.25 -2.63
C ILE A 81 10.82 -2.47 -2.70
N LEU A 82 10.74 -1.14 -2.78
CA LEU A 82 11.88 -0.22 -2.78
C LEU A 82 12.54 -0.06 -1.40
N LYS A 83 12.03 -0.73 -0.37
CA LYS A 83 12.49 -0.65 1.02
C LYS A 83 12.32 0.72 1.69
N ASN A 84 11.47 1.57 1.13
CA ASN A 84 11.01 2.84 1.69
C ASN A 84 9.88 2.57 2.70
N TYR A 85 10.21 1.87 3.79
CA TYR A 85 9.17 1.30 4.67
C TYR A 85 8.37 2.36 5.43
N ASN A 86 8.94 3.53 5.75
CA ASN A 86 8.19 4.62 6.40
C ASN A 86 7.13 5.21 5.47
N GLU A 87 7.46 5.37 4.19
CA GLU A 87 6.55 5.82 3.15
C GLU A 87 5.48 4.76 2.89
N ALA A 88 5.84 3.48 2.87
CA ALA A 88 4.88 2.39 2.77
C ALA A 88 3.87 2.40 3.93
N VAL A 89 4.34 2.59 5.16
CA VAL A 89 3.48 2.75 6.35
C VAL A 89 2.51 3.93 6.18
N THR A 90 3.00 5.06 5.65
CA THR A 90 2.18 6.25 5.41
C THR A 90 1.07 5.96 4.38
N ASP A 91 1.41 5.28 3.30
CA ASP A 91 0.47 4.94 2.22
C ASP A 91 -0.61 3.95 2.69
N PHE A 92 -0.22 2.88 3.36
CA PHE A 92 -1.18 1.91 3.90
C PHE A 92 -2.05 2.53 5.00
N SER A 93 -1.51 3.49 5.78
CA SER A 93 -2.32 4.24 6.73
C SER A 93 -3.37 5.11 6.04
N GLY A 94 -3.04 5.69 4.88
CA GLY A 94 -4.00 6.39 4.03
C GLY A 94 -5.12 5.46 3.54
N VAL A 95 -4.79 4.24 3.11
CA VAL A 95 -5.79 3.21 2.74
C VAL A 95 -6.70 2.89 3.92
N ILE A 96 -6.15 2.64 5.10
CA ILE A 96 -6.91 2.32 6.32
C ILE A 96 -7.81 3.48 6.75
N ALA A 97 -7.36 4.72 6.60
CA ALA A 97 -8.17 5.90 6.92
C ALA A 97 -9.40 6.04 6.00
N LEU A 98 -9.26 5.66 4.72
CA LEU A 98 -10.36 5.67 3.74
C LEU A 98 -11.24 4.42 3.85
N GLN A 99 -10.65 3.27 4.15
CA GLN A 99 -11.31 1.97 4.25
C GLN A 99 -10.81 1.20 5.48
N PRO A 100 -11.43 1.43 6.66
CA PRO A 100 -10.99 0.82 7.93
C PRO A 100 -11.12 -0.71 8.00
N GLU A 101 -11.83 -1.33 7.06
CA GLU A 101 -11.99 -2.78 6.96
C GLU A 101 -11.10 -3.41 5.87
N HIS A 102 -10.16 -2.64 5.30
CA HIS A 102 -9.24 -3.13 4.27
C HIS A 102 -8.14 -4.02 4.86
N GLU A 103 -8.46 -5.30 5.05
CA GLU A 103 -7.58 -6.32 5.67
C GLU A 103 -6.14 -6.34 5.12
N TRP A 104 -5.96 -6.35 3.80
CA TRP A 104 -4.62 -6.34 3.19
C TRP A 104 -3.77 -5.11 3.54
N ALA A 105 -4.39 -3.97 3.84
CA ALA A 105 -3.65 -2.77 4.19
C ALA A 105 -3.05 -2.91 5.60
N TYR A 106 -3.76 -3.57 6.52
CA TYR A 106 -3.22 -3.92 7.83
C TYR A 106 -2.08 -4.95 7.72
N VAL A 107 -2.26 -6.04 6.95
CA VAL A 107 -1.19 -7.04 6.76
C VAL A 107 0.06 -6.37 6.17
N SER A 108 -0.11 -5.52 5.16
CA SER A 108 1.00 -4.86 4.47
C SER A 108 1.69 -3.81 5.35
N ARG A 109 0.93 -3.03 6.12
CA ARG A 109 1.49 -2.06 7.08
C ARG A 109 2.21 -2.75 8.23
N GLY A 110 1.64 -3.83 8.76
CA GLY A 110 2.29 -4.67 9.77
C GLY A 110 3.59 -5.28 9.26
N SER A 111 3.64 -5.72 8.01
CA SER A 111 4.86 -6.21 7.37
C SER A 111 5.92 -5.09 7.25
N ALA A 112 5.51 -3.88 6.85
CA ALA A 112 6.41 -2.73 6.83
C ALA A 112 6.93 -2.35 8.23
N TYR A 113 6.08 -2.40 9.26
CA TYR A 113 6.51 -2.21 10.65
C TYR A 113 7.50 -3.29 11.12
N ASN A 114 7.31 -4.56 10.73
CA ASN A 114 8.31 -5.61 10.98
C ASN A 114 9.67 -5.29 10.36
N LYS A 115 9.69 -4.74 9.13
CA LYS A 115 10.94 -4.30 8.47
C LYS A 115 11.58 -3.08 9.13
N LEU A 116 10.79 -2.27 9.84
CA LEU A 116 11.25 -1.16 10.65
C LEU A 116 11.55 -1.55 12.11
N GLU A 117 11.48 -2.84 12.44
CA GLU A 117 11.67 -3.38 13.80
C GLU A 117 10.67 -2.81 14.84
N GLN A 118 9.53 -2.28 14.38
CA GLN A 118 8.44 -1.79 15.23
C GLN A 118 7.44 -2.91 15.49
N TYR A 119 7.88 -3.95 16.20
CA TYR A 119 7.17 -5.22 16.32
C TYR A 119 5.83 -5.10 17.05
N GLU A 120 5.69 -4.23 18.05
CA GLU A 120 4.43 -4.01 18.76
C GLU A 120 3.37 -3.40 17.83
N LYS A 121 3.74 -2.43 16.99
CA LYS A 121 2.81 -1.86 16.01
C LYS A 121 2.43 -2.87 14.94
N ALA A 122 3.40 -3.71 14.52
CA ALA A 122 3.11 -4.80 13.60
C ALA A 122 2.10 -5.79 14.20
N MET A 123 2.26 -6.14 15.48
CA MET A 123 1.31 -6.99 16.22
C MET A 123 -0.11 -6.41 16.23
N ASP A 124 -0.26 -5.12 16.50
CA ASP A 124 -1.56 -4.44 16.49
C ASP A 124 -2.24 -4.56 15.12
N ASP A 125 -1.50 -4.31 14.04
CA ASP A 125 -2.01 -4.44 12.67
C ASP A 125 -2.39 -5.88 12.31
N PHE A 126 -1.54 -6.86 12.63
CA PHE A 126 -1.88 -8.26 12.36
C PHE A 126 -3.06 -8.76 13.19
N ASN A 127 -3.25 -8.25 14.42
CA ASN A 127 -4.41 -8.58 15.23
C ASN A 127 -5.71 -8.05 14.59
N VAL A 128 -5.68 -6.83 14.04
CA VAL A 128 -6.83 -6.28 13.31
C VAL A 128 -7.07 -7.07 12.02
N ALA A 129 -6.02 -7.36 11.23
CA ALA A 129 -6.13 -8.15 10.01
C ALA A 129 -6.76 -9.53 10.29
N LEU A 130 -6.31 -10.23 11.34
CA LEU A 130 -6.85 -11.54 11.73
C LEU A 130 -8.26 -11.49 12.34
N LYS A 131 -8.69 -10.32 12.83
CA LYS A 131 -10.09 -10.11 13.22
C LYS A 131 -10.99 -9.96 11.98
N LEU A 132 -10.50 -9.29 10.94
CA LEU A 132 -11.21 -9.12 9.67
C LEU A 132 -11.23 -10.42 8.85
N LYS A 133 -10.11 -11.15 8.83
CA LYS A 133 -9.93 -12.39 8.09
C LYS A 133 -9.18 -13.44 8.95
N PRO A 134 -9.92 -14.26 9.71
CA PRO A 134 -9.34 -15.22 10.66
C PRO A 134 -8.55 -16.38 10.03
N ASP A 135 -8.59 -16.55 8.72
CA ASP A 135 -7.90 -17.60 7.96
C ASP A 135 -6.74 -17.07 7.11
N ASP A 136 -6.25 -15.86 7.39
CA ASP A 136 -5.10 -15.31 6.67
C ASP A 136 -3.77 -15.93 7.11
N ALA A 137 -3.24 -16.81 6.26
CA ALA A 137 -2.00 -17.53 6.53
C ALA A 137 -0.78 -16.60 6.62
N GLU A 138 -0.75 -15.51 5.84
CA GLU A 138 0.36 -14.56 5.83
C GLU A 138 0.36 -13.69 7.08
N ALA A 139 -0.80 -13.21 7.52
CA ALA A 139 -0.93 -12.47 8.76
C ALA A 139 -0.45 -13.29 9.97
N TYR A 140 -0.82 -14.58 10.07
CA TYR A 140 -0.26 -15.46 11.09
C TYR A 140 1.26 -15.63 10.98
N ASN A 141 1.80 -15.82 9.76
CA ASN A 141 3.25 -15.98 9.58
C ASN A 141 4.02 -14.75 10.07
N ASN A 142 3.56 -13.56 9.66
CA ASN A 142 4.21 -12.30 9.97
C ASN A 142 4.05 -11.91 11.44
N ARG A 143 2.88 -12.21 12.05
CA ARG A 143 2.68 -12.03 13.50
C ARG A 143 3.54 -12.97 14.32
N GLY A 144 3.71 -14.22 13.88
CA GLY A 144 4.63 -15.17 14.50
C GLY A 144 6.08 -14.67 14.50
N PHE A 145 6.51 -14.01 13.40
CA PHE A 145 7.80 -13.33 13.35
C PHE A 145 7.89 -12.19 14.38
N SER A 146 6.88 -11.30 14.46
CA SER A 146 6.85 -10.22 15.44
C SER A 146 6.94 -10.74 16.88
N LYS A 147 6.14 -11.78 17.22
CA LYS A 147 6.17 -12.43 18.54
C LYS A 147 7.54 -12.99 18.89
N LYS A 148 8.20 -13.68 17.93
CA LYS A 148 9.57 -14.16 18.13
C LYS A 148 10.51 -13.00 18.48
N MET A 149 10.43 -11.90 17.74
CA MET A 149 11.31 -10.75 17.96
C MET A 149 11.05 -10.06 19.31
N LEU A 150 9.82 -10.14 19.81
CA LEU A 150 9.42 -9.69 21.15
C LEU A 150 9.72 -10.72 22.26
N GLY A 151 10.33 -11.88 21.93
CA GLY A 151 10.66 -12.92 22.90
C GLY A 151 9.52 -13.89 23.25
N ASP A 152 8.34 -13.73 22.65
CA ASP A 152 7.21 -14.66 22.79
C ASP A 152 7.40 -15.90 21.88
N LYS A 153 8.30 -16.80 22.30
CA LYS A 153 8.59 -18.05 21.60
C LYS A 153 7.33 -18.92 21.45
N THR A 154 6.52 -19.03 22.51
CA THR A 154 5.33 -19.89 22.52
C THR A 154 4.29 -19.40 21.52
N GLY A 155 3.91 -18.11 21.60
CA GLY A 155 2.92 -17.54 20.71
C GLY A 155 3.40 -17.47 19.26
N ALA A 156 4.71 -17.29 19.01
CA ALA A 156 5.29 -17.39 17.68
C ALA A 156 5.08 -18.79 17.07
N CYS A 157 5.33 -19.83 17.86
CA CYS A 157 5.14 -21.22 17.45
C CYS A 157 3.67 -21.58 17.20
N GLU A 158 2.75 -21.03 17.98
CA GLU A 158 1.31 -21.19 17.74
C GLU A 158 0.90 -20.58 16.40
N ASP A 159 1.32 -19.33 16.13
CA ASP A 159 1.00 -18.61 14.91
C ASP A 159 1.60 -19.29 13.67
N TRP A 160 2.86 -19.73 13.71
CA TRP A 160 3.45 -20.47 12.58
C TRP A 160 2.81 -21.84 12.37
N ASN A 161 2.40 -22.53 13.43
CA ASN A 161 1.65 -23.79 13.26
C ASN A 161 0.28 -23.55 12.62
N LYS A 162 -0.41 -22.46 12.99
CA LYS A 162 -1.68 -22.07 12.36
C LYS A 162 -1.47 -21.65 10.90
N SER A 163 -0.48 -20.83 10.61
CA SER A 163 -0.08 -20.41 9.26
C SER A 163 0.24 -21.60 8.35
N LYS A 164 1.02 -22.57 8.84
CA LYS A 164 1.29 -23.84 8.13
C LYS A 164 0.01 -24.61 7.80
N LYS A 165 -0.92 -24.74 8.76
CA LYS A 165 -2.20 -25.45 8.55
C LYS A 165 -3.05 -24.78 7.48
N LEU A 166 -2.91 -23.46 7.32
CA LEU A 166 -3.57 -22.66 6.29
C LEU A 166 -2.82 -22.67 4.94
N GLY A 167 -1.70 -23.39 4.83
CA GLY A 167 -0.99 -23.60 3.56
C GLY A 167 0.25 -22.74 3.33
N ASN A 168 0.70 -21.94 4.30
CA ASN A 168 1.91 -21.13 4.13
C ASN A 168 3.18 -22.01 4.12
N GLU A 169 3.96 -21.95 3.04
CA GLU A 169 5.19 -22.74 2.87
C GLU A 169 6.37 -22.23 3.71
N GLU A 170 6.46 -20.92 3.92
CA GLU A 170 7.52 -20.32 4.75
C GLU A 170 7.41 -20.79 6.21
N ALA A 171 6.19 -20.81 6.76
CA ALA A 171 5.91 -21.34 8.08
C ALA A 171 6.33 -22.82 8.21
N LYS A 172 6.21 -23.63 7.14
CA LYS A 172 6.71 -25.02 7.15
C LYS A 172 8.23 -25.08 7.27
N ILE A 173 8.95 -24.19 6.61
CA ILE A 173 10.41 -24.12 6.65
C ILE A 173 10.88 -23.69 8.06
N ILE A 174 10.26 -22.64 8.62
CA ILE A 174 10.59 -22.14 9.96
C ILE A 174 10.47 -23.25 11.01
N LEU A 175 9.39 -24.03 10.96
CA LEU A 175 9.13 -25.12 11.91
C LEU A 175 10.09 -26.32 11.74
N LYS A 176 10.59 -26.57 10.52
CA LYS A 176 11.58 -27.64 10.27
C LYS A 176 12.95 -27.33 10.89
N ASN A 177 13.28 -26.06 11.08
CA ASN A 177 14.54 -25.63 11.69
C ASN A 177 14.55 -25.75 13.23
N ASN A 178 13.64 -26.54 13.80
CA ASN A 178 13.53 -26.86 15.23
C ASN A 178 13.34 -25.67 16.17
N TYR A 179 12.97 -24.48 15.68
CA TYR A 179 12.71 -23.34 16.57
C TYR A 179 11.63 -23.65 17.61
N CYS A 180 10.58 -24.39 17.21
CA CYS A 180 9.46 -24.77 18.07
C CYS A 180 9.61 -26.14 18.74
N LYS A 181 10.83 -26.67 18.81
CA LYS A 181 11.16 -27.85 19.62
C LYS A 181 11.74 -27.45 20.97
#